data_AF-A0A9D7N9N4-F1
#
_entry.id   AF-A0A9D7N9N4-F1
#
_cell.length_a   1.000
_cell.length_b   1.000
_cell.length_c   1.000
_cell.angle_alpha   90.00
_cell.angle_beta   90.00
_cell.angle_gamma   90.00
#
_symmetry.space_group_name_H-M   'P 1'
#
loop_
_entity.id
_entity.type
_entity.pdbx_description
1 polymer ?
#
loop_
_entity_poly.entity_id
_entity_poly.type
_entity_poly.pdbx_seq_one_letter_code
_entity_poly.pdbx_strand_id
1 'polypeptide(L)'
;MTSSPDRPPYEIPFRPLNGLIRNFAGQFRLADALRRRQEGQRQEVDVPKTVDVTIASGGFPRLQFRSSTKPADYLFLVDEQNETSHQGRLLRHLVKVLHDQDVHAEVFYYRSEFFHFWNAQYPQGITLEQVSRLCPEHRVIVFGDAHGLLDPHAQGNKVLRSEPVADLQRWKRRLLLSPRPPQSWDYREASLHAVLPVFPADLEGQMAAANFIDNGMEPDDLPSAFSTWRERLATTRTEPDVNRRWRSASDHAEYLGYGSDLYRWFCALALYPSPTWEITLAVGAALDIPLNADSLLVLARIPSLQEGKINPRLRKELLADLQLYDEELARTAIANELEASLAEAAPGFANRALQTNLAVQRFALTPSSPESKAQVKLLLDQGWFNRLHIEDLGGVAVRELAPMQRSRPATKGGFTKQARQTEETYEQSYEQNVSQSTSFEQPFYPLNADEPTLRRFLEENEEIPPQEIPEVAKPPKPPFINAAFWRLLALFVAFVALVSSLLLTDNDQLYRWVFGKDPGQQQFDPKAKLRSNIFVKEIIAVDSAVILNNEAVQLYKEQAFPEMLKNIQGGANTHNC
;
A
#
# COMPACT_ATOMS: atom_id res chain seq x y z
N MET A 1 -33.85 -16.08 10.89
CA MET A 1 -33.30 -16.42 9.56
C MET A 1 -31.87 -15.92 9.52
N THR A 2 -30.91 -16.76 9.89
CA THR A 2 -29.49 -16.41 9.98
C THR A 2 -28.85 -16.54 8.60
N SER A 3 -28.67 -15.41 7.90
CA SER A 3 -27.87 -15.37 6.68
C SER A 3 -26.42 -15.74 7.02
N SER A 4 -25.81 -16.60 6.19
CA SER A 4 -24.40 -16.98 6.34
C SER A 4 -23.50 -15.73 6.43
N PRO A 5 -22.53 -15.68 7.37
CA PRO A 5 -21.69 -14.50 7.63
C PRO A 5 -20.72 -14.14 6.49
N ASP A 6 -20.59 -14.99 5.49
CA ASP A 6 -19.68 -14.84 4.36
C ASP A 6 -20.43 -14.34 3.11
N ARG A 7 -21.02 -13.14 3.22
CA ARG A 7 -21.65 -12.44 2.10
C ARG A 7 -20.98 -11.08 1.90
N PRO A 8 -20.72 -10.69 0.65
CA PRO A 8 -20.25 -9.36 0.32
C PRO A 8 -21.29 -8.30 0.72
N PRO A 9 -20.88 -7.03 0.95
CA PRO A 9 -19.52 -6.53 0.84
C PRO A 9 -18.62 -6.94 2.01
N TYR A 10 -17.32 -7.08 1.72
CA TYR A 10 -16.29 -7.43 2.70
C TYR A 10 -15.67 -6.19 3.38
N GLU A 11 -15.80 -5.03 2.74
CA GLU A 11 -15.35 -3.74 3.26
C GLU A 11 -16.53 -2.85 3.61
N ILE A 12 -16.34 -1.97 4.60
CA ILE A 12 -17.35 -0.99 5.00
C ILE A 12 -17.46 0.06 3.89
N PRO A 13 -18.67 0.30 3.34
CA PRO A 13 -18.87 1.28 2.27
C PRO A 13 -18.87 2.70 2.87
N PHE A 14 -17.68 3.23 3.18
CA PHE A 14 -17.56 4.60 3.63
C PHE A 14 -17.90 5.58 2.51
N ARG A 15 -18.59 6.66 2.86
CA ARG A 15 -18.83 7.78 1.93
C ARG A 15 -17.51 8.45 1.53
N PRO A 16 -17.39 8.97 0.30
CA PRO A 16 -16.19 9.66 -0.13
C PRO A 16 -16.01 11.00 0.60
N LEU A 17 -14.92 11.16 1.34
CA LEU A 17 -14.60 12.37 2.11
C LEU A 17 -13.53 13.27 1.46
N ASN A 18 -13.18 13.01 0.20
CA ASN A 18 -12.14 13.75 -0.53
C ASN A 18 -12.44 15.26 -0.64
N GLY A 19 -13.69 15.69 -0.51
CA GLY A 19 -14.07 17.11 -0.48
C GLY A 19 -13.56 17.88 0.75
N LEU A 20 -13.09 17.17 1.79
CA LEU A 20 -12.45 17.79 2.96
C LEU A 20 -11.01 18.23 2.68
N ILE A 21 -10.38 17.70 1.64
CA ILE A 21 -9.00 18.02 1.27
C ILE A 21 -8.97 19.41 0.65
N ARG A 22 -8.26 20.32 1.30
CA ARG A 22 -8.10 21.70 0.87
C ARG A 22 -7.10 21.75 -0.28
N ASN A 23 -7.53 22.37 -1.37
CA ASN A 23 -6.65 22.67 -2.50
C ASN A 23 -5.96 24.02 -2.28
N PHE A 24 -4.65 24.07 -2.48
CA PHE A 24 -3.88 25.31 -2.40
C PHE A 24 -3.63 25.91 -3.78
N ALA A 25 -3.47 27.23 -3.84
CA ALA A 25 -3.26 27.96 -5.09
C ALA A 25 -2.10 27.39 -5.95
N GLY A 26 -1.01 26.94 -5.29
CA GLY A 26 0.13 26.33 -5.98
C GLY A 26 -0.18 25.02 -6.70
N GLN A 27 -1.19 24.26 -6.27
CA GLN A 27 -1.56 22.97 -6.87
C GLN A 27 -2.16 23.15 -8.28
N PHE A 28 -2.75 24.32 -8.56
CA PHE A 28 -3.26 24.64 -9.89
C PHE A 28 -2.14 24.92 -10.89
N ARG A 29 -0.91 25.18 -10.44
CA ARG A 29 0.21 25.51 -11.34
C ARG A 29 0.55 24.35 -12.28
N LEU A 30 0.46 23.12 -11.78
CA LEU A 30 0.66 21.92 -12.58
C LEU A 30 -0.47 21.78 -13.61
N ALA A 31 -1.73 21.94 -13.21
CA ALA A 31 -2.86 21.92 -14.14
C ALA A 31 -2.72 22.99 -15.24
N ASP A 32 -2.28 24.20 -14.89
CA ASP A 32 -2.01 25.26 -15.87
C ASP A 32 -0.94 24.88 -16.89
N ALA A 33 0.17 24.28 -16.44
CA ALA A 33 1.22 23.81 -17.34
C ALA A 33 0.72 22.69 -18.26
N LEU A 34 -0.10 21.76 -17.73
CA LEU A 34 -0.68 20.66 -18.50
C LEU A 34 -1.73 21.13 -19.53
N ARG A 35 -2.46 22.22 -19.24
CA ARG A 35 -3.43 22.80 -20.19
C ARG A 35 -2.80 23.60 -21.31
N ARG A 36 -1.53 23.99 -21.20
CA ARG A 36 -0.89 24.83 -22.23
C ARG A 36 -0.83 24.11 -23.56
N ARG A 37 -1.43 24.75 -24.57
CA ARG A 37 -1.40 24.30 -25.96
C ARG A 37 0.05 24.22 -26.43
N GLN A 38 0.30 23.24 -27.27
CA GLN A 38 1.62 22.95 -27.79
C GLN A 38 1.69 23.34 -29.25
N GLU A 39 2.90 23.70 -29.70
CA GLU A 39 3.19 23.83 -31.11
C GLU A 39 2.96 22.47 -31.79
N GLY A 40 2.00 22.45 -32.71
CA GLY A 40 1.74 21.35 -33.62
C GLY A 40 2.78 21.30 -34.73
N GLN A 41 2.92 20.12 -35.32
CA GLN A 41 3.92 19.87 -36.38
C GLN A 41 3.59 20.58 -37.70
N ARG A 42 2.34 21.01 -37.89
CA ARG A 42 1.91 21.70 -39.10
C ARG A 42 2.34 23.17 -39.04
N GLN A 43 3.08 23.63 -40.04
CA GLN A 43 3.30 25.05 -40.23
C GLN A 43 2.15 25.66 -41.05
N GLU A 44 1.63 26.77 -40.56
CA GLU A 44 0.59 27.56 -41.20
C GLU A 44 1.16 28.93 -41.55
N VAL A 45 0.69 29.53 -42.64
CA VAL A 45 1.12 30.88 -43.02
C VAL A 45 0.63 31.87 -41.95
N ASP A 46 1.57 32.59 -41.33
CA ASP A 46 1.28 33.71 -40.45
C ASP A 46 0.92 34.91 -41.34
N VAL A 47 -0.37 35.03 -41.68
CA VAL A 47 -0.86 36.06 -42.60
C VAL A 47 -0.48 37.47 -42.13
N PRO A 48 -0.68 37.87 -40.87
CA PRO A 48 -0.24 39.17 -40.38
C PRO A 48 1.25 39.44 -40.60
N LYS A 49 2.14 38.54 -40.12
CA LYS A 49 3.59 38.74 -40.29
C LYS A 49 4.03 38.70 -41.75
N THR A 50 3.39 37.85 -42.55
CA THR A 50 3.64 37.76 -44.00
C THR A 50 3.33 39.09 -44.67
N VAL A 51 2.21 39.71 -44.34
CA VAL A 51 1.81 41.02 -44.87
C VAL A 51 2.83 42.09 -44.47
N ASP A 52 3.20 42.16 -43.19
CA ASP A 52 4.16 43.15 -42.69
C ASP A 52 5.52 43.03 -43.40
N VAL A 53 6.05 41.81 -43.50
CA VAL A 53 7.35 41.58 -44.15
C VAL A 53 7.26 41.81 -45.67
N THR A 54 6.13 41.50 -46.29
CA THR A 54 5.90 41.75 -47.72
C THR A 54 5.83 43.25 -48.03
N ILE A 55 5.14 44.04 -47.18
CA ILE A 55 5.10 45.50 -47.27
C ILE A 55 6.50 46.08 -47.10
N ALA A 56 7.22 45.65 -46.06
CA ALA A 56 8.59 46.10 -45.80
C ALA A 56 9.58 45.70 -46.92
N SER A 57 9.29 44.63 -47.66
CA SER A 57 10.10 44.15 -48.78
C SER A 57 9.69 44.79 -50.13
N GLY A 58 8.91 45.88 -50.12
CA GLY A 58 8.53 46.61 -51.34
C GLY A 58 7.51 45.87 -52.21
N GLY A 59 6.65 45.03 -51.62
CA GLY A 59 5.59 44.32 -52.32
C GLY A 59 5.98 42.93 -52.85
N PHE A 60 7.23 42.50 -52.66
CA PHE A 60 7.65 41.13 -52.97
C PHE A 60 7.21 40.16 -51.86
N PRO A 61 6.40 39.12 -52.16
CA PRO A 61 5.86 38.20 -51.16
C PRO A 61 6.96 37.48 -50.38
N ARG A 62 6.94 37.60 -49.05
CA ARG A 62 7.79 36.82 -48.14
C ARG A 62 6.93 36.12 -47.10
N LEU A 63 6.57 34.88 -47.41
CA LEU A 63 5.76 34.04 -46.53
C LEU A 63 6.48 33.83 -45.19
N GLN A 64 5.80 34.20 -44.12
CA GLN A 64 6.17 33.87 -42.76
C GLN A 64 5.25 32.75 -42.29
N PHE A 65 5.82 31.80 -41.56
CA PHE A 65 5.09 30.66 -41.06
C PHE A 65 5.06 30.70 -39.53
N ARG A 66 3.97 30.20 -38.96
CA ARG A 66 3.82 29.90 -37.54
C ARG A 66 3.43 28.45 -37.38
N SER A 67 3.90 27.81 -36.31
CA SER A 67 3.42 26.48 -35.94
C SER A 67 1.93 26.54 -35.59
N SER A 68 1.15 25.56 -36.05
CA SER A 68 -0.23 25.33 -35.59
C SER A 68 -0.21 25.05 -34.08
N THR A 69 -1.33 25.16 -33.36
CA THR A 69 -1.36 24.80 -31.92
C THR A 69 -2.41 23.72 -31.63
N LYS A 70 -1.98 22.63 -31.00
CA LYS A 70 -2.86 21.54 -30.57
C LYS A 70 -2.92 21.44 -29.04
N PRO A 71 -4.04 20.97 -28.46
CA PRO A 71 -4.06 20.53 -27.07
C PRO A 71 -2.94 19.49 -26.82
N ALA A 72 -2.40 19.49 -25.61
CA ALA A 72 -1.43 18.48 -25.21
C ALA A 72 -2.18 17.23 -24.73
N ASP A 73 -1.88 16.08 -25.33
CA ASP A 73 -2.42 14.80 -24.90
C ASP A 73 -1.48 14.18 -23.86
N TYR A 74 -2.01 13.92 -22.66
CA TYR A 74 -1.26 13.31 -21.56
C TYR A 74 -1.73 11.88 -21.29
N LEU A 75 -0.79 11.04 -20.87
CA LEU A 75 -1.03 9.72 -20.33
C LEU A 75 -0.58 9.70 -18.87
N PHE A 76 -1.50 9.47 -17.95
CA PHE A 76 -1.20 9.30 -16.53
C PHE A 76 -1.14 7.82 -16.18
N LEU A 77 0.01 7.40 -15.64
CA LEU A 77 0.18 6.07 -15.07
C LEU A 77 0.21 6.21 -13.55
N VAL A 78 -0.80 5.67 -12.86
CA VAL A 78 -1.02 5.90 -11.43
C VAL A 78 -0.81 4.62 -10.64
N ASP A 79 0.17 4.65 -9.72
CA ASP A 79 0.42 3.53 -8.82
C ASP A 79 -0.58 3.52 -7.67
N GLU A 80 -1.44 2.50 -7.65
CA GLU A 80 -2.34 2.29 -6.53
C GLU A 80 -1.68 1.56 -5.37
N GLN A 81 -0.55 0.86 -5.61
CA GLN A 81 0.10 -0.10 -4.71
C GLN A 81 -0.82 -1.24 -4.24
N ASN A 82 -1.85 -0.92 -3.46
CA ASN A 82 -2.88 -1.82 -2.99
C ASN A 82 -4.19 -1.04 -2.70
N GLU A 83 -5.29 -1.73 -2.36
CA GLU A 83 -6.61 -1.11 -2.20
C GLU A 83 -6.75 -0.24 -0.94
N THR A 84 -5.96 -0.54 0.08
CA THR A 84 -5.93 0.13 1.39
C THR A 84 -4.86 1.24 1.47
N SER A 85 -4.05 1.41 0.44
CA SER A 85 -2.90 2.32 0.45
C SER A 85 -3.37 3.76 0.45
N HIS A 86 -3.02 4.47 1.52
CA HIS A 86 -3.24 5.92 1.61
C HIS A 86 -2.49 6.66 0.49
N GLN A 87 -1.33 6.15 0.08
CA GLN A 87 -0.57 6.74 -1.02
C GLN A 87 -1.32 6.59 -2.34
N GLY A 88 -1.81 5.38 -2.67
CA GLY A 88 -2.61 5.16 -3.87
C GLY A 88 -3.88 6.00 -3.90
N ARG A 89 -4.58 6.12 -2.75
CA ARG A 89 -5.77 6.98 -2.60
C ARG A 89 -5.46 8.46 -2.80
N LEU A 90 -4.35 8.95 -2.25
CA LEU A 90 -3.90 10.32 -2.44
C LEU A 90 -3.54 10.60 -3.91
N LEU A 91 -2.76 9.73 -4.56
CA LEU A 91 -2.37 9.91 -5.96
C LEU A 91 -3.61 9.91 -6.88
N ARG A 92 -4.56 9.01 -6.64
CA ARG A 92 -5.86 9.01 -7.34
C ARG A 92 -6.62 10.32 -7.13
N HIS A 93 -6.62 10.85 -5.90
CA HIS A 93 -7.24 12.14 -5.61
C HIS A 93 -6.57 13.28 -6.38
N LEU A 94 -5.23 13.34 -6.40
CA LEU A 94 -4.48 14.36 -7.15
C LEU A 94 -4.80 14.32 -8.65
N VAL A 95 -4.84 13.13 -9.24
CA VAL A 95 -5.22 12.95 -10.65
C VAL A 95 -6.66 13.39 -10.91
N LYS A 96 -7.58 13.09 -9.99
CA LYS A 96 -8.95 13.57 -10.07
C LYS A 96 -9.01 15.10 -10.01
N VAL A 97 -8.23 15.74 -9.13
CA VAL A 97 -8.16 17.21 -9.07
C VAL A 97 -7.68 17.78 -10.40
N LEU A 98 -6.65 17.20 -11.04
CA LEU A 98 -6.18 17.63 -12.36
C LEU A 98 -7.26 17.47 -13.44
N HIS A 99 -7.98 16.35 -13.44
CA HIS A 99 -9.10 16.13 -14.36
C HIS A 99 -10.22 17.16 -14.15
N ASP A 100 -10.60 17.43 -12.90
CA ASP A 100 -11.62 18.44 -12.56
C ASP A 100 -11.16 19.88 -12.89
N GLN A 101 -9.88 20.08 -13.23
CA GLN A 101 -9.30 21.32 -13.75
C GLN A 101 -9.17 21.33 -15.28
N ASP A 102 -9.93 20.50 -16.00
CA ASP A 102 -9.94 20.39 -17.47
C ASP A 102 -8.60 19.98 -18.09
N VAL A 103 -7.78 19.21 -17.35
CA VAL A 103 -6.59 18.57 -17.94
C VAL A 103 -7.01 17.36 -18.76
N HIS A 104 -6.71 17.39 -20.06
CA HIS A 104 -7.00 16.28 -20.97
C HIS A 104 -5.93 15.17 -20.84
N ALA A 105 -6.28 14.09 -20.12
CA ALA A 105 -5.39 12.95 -19.94
C ALA A 105 -6.13 11.62 -19.96
N GLU A 106 -5.53 10.63 -20.62
CA GLU A 106 -5.89 9.22 -20.47
C GLU A 106 -5.25 8.69 -19.17
N VAL A 107 -6.03 7.99 -18.34
CA VAL A 107 -5.57 7.52 -17.02
C VAL A 107 -5.57 6.00 -16.99
N PHE A 108 -4.42 5.42 -16.69
CA PHE A 108 -4.25 4.00 -16.39
C PHE A 108 -3.71 3.80 -14.98
N TYR A 109 -4.24 2.81 -14.29
CA TYR A 109 -3.81 2.41 -12.96
C TYR A 109 -2.97 1.15 -13.03
N TYR A 110 -2.01 1.02 -12.12
CA TYR A 110 -1.20 -0.18 -11.92
C TYR A 110 -0.92 -0.41 -10.43
N ARG A 111 -0.38 -1.58 -10.05
CA ARG A 111 -0.02 -1.95 -8.66
C ARG A 111 1.45 -2.31 -8.58
N SER A 112 2.30 -1.31 -8.37
CA SER A 112 3.77 -1.37 -8.23
C SER A 112 4.57 -1.95 -9.41
N GLU A 113 4.01 -2.88 -10.18
CA GLU A 113 4.65 -3.58 -11.29
C GLU A 113 4.15 -3.07 -12.65
N PHE A 114 5.06 -3.04 -13.64
CA PHE A 114 4.84 -2.44 -14.97
C PHE A 114 4.40 -3.45 -16.05
N PHE A 115 3.65 -4.48 -15.68
CA PHE A 115 3.15 -5.48 -16.64
C PHE A 115 1.62 -5.49 -16.79
N HIS A 116 0.89 -4.82 -15.90
CA HIS A 116 -0.58 -4.84 -15.89
C HIS A 116 -1.16 -3.46 -15.58
N PHE A 117 -1.85 -2.89 -16.56
CA PHE A 117 -2.45 -1.56 -16.50
C PHE A 117 -3.94 -1.63 -16.82
N TRP A 118 -4.80 -1.01 -16.04
CA TRP A 118 -6.25 -1.02 -16.29
C TRP A 118 -6.86 0.39 -16.20
N ASN A 119 -8.02 0.53 -16.83
CA ASN A 119 -8.88 1.69 -16.69
C ASN A 119 -10.34 1.27 -16.92
N ALA A 120 -11.27 2.23 -17.00
CA ALA A 120 -12.68 1.93 -17.23
C ALA A 120 -12.97 1.25 -18.60
N GLN A 121 -12.16 1.54 -19.62
CA GLN A 121 -12.29 0.95 -20.96
C GLN A 121 -11.67 -0.46 -21.04
N TYR A 122 -10.61 -0.69 -20.27
CA TYR A 122 -9.85 -1.94 -20.20
C TYR A 122 -9.86 -2.51 -18.77
N PRO A 123 -11.02 -2.98 -18.27
CA PRO A 123 -11.15 -3.44 -16.88
C PRO A 123 -10.39 -4.74 -16.60
N GLN A 124 -10.10 -5.54 -17.63
CA GLN A 124 -9.29 -6.76 -17.53
C GLN A 124 -7.78 -6.48 -17.60
N GLY A 125 -7.41 -5.21 -17.79
CA GLY A 125 -6.04 -4.76 -17.93
C GLY A 125 -5.36 -5.10 -19.26
N ILE A 126 -4.29 -4.37 -19.55
CA ILE A 126 -3.44 -4.45 -20.75
C ILE A 126 -1.97 -4.24 -20.36
N THR A 127 -1.04 -4.60 -21.24
CA THR A 127 0.40 -4.43 -21.01
C THR A 127 0.87 -3.01 -21.31
N LEU A 128 2.05 -2.63 -20.78
CA LEU A 128 2.65 -1.32 -21.09
C LEU A 128 2.87 -1.12 -22.59
N GLU A 129 3.29 -2.17 -23.30
CA GLU A 129 3.44 -2.13 -24.75
C GLU A 129 2.11 -1.76 -25.43
N GLN A 130 1.00 -2.39 -25.03
CA GLN A 130 -0.31 -2.10 -25.59
C GLN A 130 -0.72 -0.64 -25.32
N VAL A 131 -0.49 -0.14 -24.10
CA VAL A 131 -0.70 1.28 -23.76
C VAL A 131 0.13 2.18 -24.68
N SER A 132 1.39 1.83 -24.96
CA SER A 132 2.27 2.60 -25.87
C SER A 132 1.76 2.68 -27.30
N ARG A 133 1.07 1.64 -27.78
CA ARG A 133 0.48 1.61 -29.13
C ARG A 133 -0.81 2.41 -29.20
N LEU A 134 -1.58 2.47 -28.11
CA LEU A 134 -2.81 3.26 -28.02
C LEU A 134 -2.50 4.76 -27.90
N CYS A 135 -1.45 5.11 -27.15
CA CYS A 135 -1.10 6.48 -26.81
C CYS A 135 0.32 6.89 -27.27
N PRO A 136 0.71 6.72 -28.55
CA PRO A 136 2.12 6.84 -28.97
C PRO A 136 2.69 8.27 -28.86
N GLU A 137 1.87 9.28 -29.12
CA GLU A 137 2.27 10.70 -29.12
C GLU A 137 1.99 11.40 -27.78
N HIS A 138 1.51 10.67 -26.77
CA HIS A 138 1.16 11.24 -25.47
C HIS A 138 2.40 11.58 -24.65
N ARG A 139 2.28 12.58 -23.80
CA ARG A 139 3.27 12.91 -22.76
C ARG A 139 2.96 12.09 -21.52
N VAL A 140 3.93 11.31 -21.04
CA VAL A 140 3.69 10.39 -19.92
C VAL A 140 4.02 11.05 -18.60
N ILE A 141 3.09 10.99 -17.65
CA ILE A 141 3.35 11.34 -16.25
C ILE A 141 3.07 10.13 -15.40
N VAL A 142 4.09 9.63 -14.73
CA VAL A 142 3.97 8.51 -13.79
C VAL A 142 3.80 9.10 -12.39
N PHE A 143 2.75 8.67 -11.69
CA PHE A 143 2.50 8.99 -10.29
C PHE A 143 2.77 7.74 -9.45
N GLY A 144 3.84 7.75 -8.65
CA GLY A 144 4.27 6.58 -7.88
C GLY A 144 5.78 6.54 -7.69
N ASP A 145 6.31 5.46 -7.11
CA ASP A 145 7.77 5.31 -6.93
C ASP A 145 8.46 4.71 -8.18
N ALA A 146 7.70 4.03 -9.05
CA ALA A 146 8.20 3.31 -10.22
C ALA A 146 9.31 2.28 -9.92
N HIS A 147 9.41 1.80 -8.66
CA HIS A 147 10.43 0.84 -8.24
C HIS A 147 10.26 -0.53 -8.94
N GLY A 148 9.09 -0.85 -9.49
CA GLY A 148 8.88 -2.03 -10.34
C GLY A 148 9.69 -2.05 -11.64
N LEU A 149 10.28 -0.92 -12.05
CA LEU A 149 11.24 -0.86 -13.18
C LEU A 149 12.64 -1.35 -12.81
N LEU A 150 12.95 -1.47 -11.51
CA LEU A 150 14.22 -1.98 -11.03
C LEU A 150 14.26 -3.50 -11.18
N ASP A 151 15.42 -4.06 -11.50
CA ASP A 151 15.63 -5.51 -11.50
C ASP A 151 15.98 -5.99 -10.08
N PRO A 152 15.08 -6.72 -9.39
CA PRO A 152 15.35 -7.21 -8.04
C PRO A 152 16.39 -8.35 -8.00
N HIS A 153 16.68 -8.99 -9.12
CA HIS A 153 17.60 -10.13 -9.21
C HIS A 153 18.97 -9.77 -9.78
N ALA A 154 19.18 -8.50 -10.16
CA ALA A 154 20.43 -8.08 -10.75
C ALA A 154 21.60 -8.17 -9.77
N GLN A 155 22.71 -8.73 -10.25
CA GLN A 155 23.99 -8.68 -9.55
C GLN A 155 24.62 -7.29 -9.72
N GLY A 156 24.12 -6.31 -8.98
CA GLY A 156 24.63 -4.94 -8.94
C GLY A 156 23.54 -3.90 -8.67
N ASN A 157 23.87 -2.82 -7.94
CA ASN A 157 22.90 -1.86 -7.40
C ASN A 157 22.26 -0.90 -8.43
N LYS A 158 22.19 -1.21 -9.73
CA LYS A 158 21.80 -0.18 -10.74
C LYS A 158 21.09 -0.71 -12.00
N VAL A 159 20.57 -1.93 -11.99
CA VAL A 159 19.99 -2.50 -13.22
C VAL A 159 18.49 -2.23 -13.29
N LEU A 160 18.07 -1.63 -14.38
CA LEU A 160 16.65 -1.52 -14.75
C LEU A 160 16.25 -2.73 -15.60
N ARG A 161 15.00 -3.16 -15.49
CA ARG A 161 14.43 -4.21 -16.34
C ARG A 161 14.34 -3.72 -17.79
N SER A 162 14.93 -4.46 -18.73
CA SER A 162 15.08 -4.02 -20.13
C SER A 162 13.76 -3.85 -20.86
N GLU A 163 12.81 -4.77 -20.70
CA GLU A 163 11.53 -4.78 -21.42
C GLU A 163 10.64 -3.56 -21.09
N PRO A 164 10.24 -3.32 -19.82
CA PRO A 164 9.38 -2.17 -19.51
C PRO A 164 10.11 -0.83 -19.74
N VAL A 165 11.44 -0.78 -19.61
CA VAL A 165 12.22 0.42 -19.96
C VAL A 165 12.18 0.69 -21.45
N ALA A 166 12.32 -0.34 -22.30
CA ALA A 166 12.26 -0.19 -23.75
C ALA A 166 10.89 0.35 -24.19
N ASP A 167 9.81 -0.14 -23.59
CA ASP A 167 8.47 0.36 -23.84
C ASP A 167 8.30 1.81 -23.35
N LEU A 168 8.79 2.13 -22.14
CA LEU A 168 8.72 3.48 -21.60
C LEU A 168 9.53 4.50 -22.42
N GLN A 169 10.66 4.07 -23.01
CA GLN A 169 11.51 4.91 -23.84
C GLN A 169 10.89 5.25 -25.21
N ARG A 170 9.83 4.56 -25.64
CA ARG A 170 9.07 4.92 -26.85
C ARG A 170 8.47 6.32 -26.75
N TRP A 171 8.06 6.73 -25.55
CA TRP A 171 7.59 8.09 -25.30
C TRP A 171 8.77 9.02 -25.07
N LYS A 172 8.98 9.99 -25.96
CA LYS A 172 10.08 10.96 -25.81
C LYS A 172 9.94 11.84 -24.56
N ARG A 173 8.70 12.22 -24.22
CA ARG A 173 8.39 13.17 -23.14
C ARG A 173 7.73 12.43 -21.99
N ARG A 174 8.44 12.35 -20.87
CA ARG A 174 8.04 11.56 -19.72
C ARG A 174 8.65 12.12 -18.44
N LEU A 175 7.94 12.00 -17.32
CA LEU A 175 8.47 12.32 -15.99
C LEU A 175 7.81 11.45 -14.90
N LEU A 176 8.45 11.39 -13.74
CA LEU A 176 7.97 10.73 -12.52
C LEU A 176 7.66 11.76 -11.45
N LEU A 177 6.44 11.71 -10.89
CA LEU A 177 6.08 12.35 -9.64
C LEU A 177 6.17 11.31 -8.52
N SER A 178 7.30 11.31 -7.82
CA SER A 178 7.63 10.37 -6.77
C SER A 178 7.02 10.80 -5.43
N PRO A 179 6.28 9.93 -4.74
CA PRO A 179 5.81 10.21 -3.40
C PRO A 179 6.96 10.29 -2.39
N ARG A 180 8.16 9.81 -2.72
CA ARG A 180 9.33 9.81 -1.82
C ARG A 180 10.02 11.17 -1.84
N PRO A 181 10.42 11.72 -0.68
CA PRO A 181 11.12 13.01 -0.63
C PRO A 181 12.58 12.88 -1.12
N PRO A 182 13.18 13.97 -1.66
CA PRO A 182 14.57 14.00 -2.12
C PRO A 182 15.60 13.50 -1.11
N GLN A 183 15.37 13.75 0.18
CA GLN A 183 16.22 13.30 1.29
C GLN A 183 16.34 11.78 1.35
N SER A 184 15.31 11.07 0.86
CA SER A 184 15.22 9.61 0.84
C SER A 184 15.59 8.99 -0.51
N TRP A 185 15.99 9.82 -1.48
CA TRP A 185 16.37 9.34 -2.79
C TRP A 185 17.76 8.72 -2.76
N ASP A 186 17.80 7.44 -3.10
CA ASP A 186 19.01 6.63 -3.12
C ASP A 186 19.38 6.25 -4.56
N TYR A 187 20.06 5.12 -4.74
CA TYR A 187 20.45 4.63 -6.06
C TYR A 187 19.23 4.33 -6.94
N ARG A 188 18.07 4.02 -6.34
CA ARG A 188 16.84 3.66 -7.06
C ARG A 188 16.32 4.83 -7.86
N GLU A 189 16.13 5.98 -7.21
CA GLU A 189 15.70 7.20 -7.91
C GLU A 189 16.79 7.71 -8.86
N ALA A 190 18.07 7.50 -8.56
CA ALA A 190 19.15 7.82 -9.49
C ALA A 190 19.08 6.99 -10.78
N SER A 191 18.83 5.67 -10.68
CA SER A 191 18.63 4.78 -11.83
C SER A 191 17.37 5.15 -12.61
N LEU A 192 16.27 5.47 -11.92
CA LEU A 192 15.02 5.89 -12.56
C LEU A 192 15.18 7.23 -13.29
N HIS A 193 15.87 8.21 -12.71
CA HIS A 193 16.09 9.53 -13.32
C HIS A 193 16.79 9.47 -14.68
N ALA A 194 17.62 8.44 -14.93
CA ALA A 194 18.27 8.27 -16.22
C ALA A 194 17.29 7.98 -17.36
N VAL A 195 16.13 7.39 -17.06
CA VAL A 195 15.10 7.07 -18.05
C VAL A 195 13.85 7.90 -17.86
N LEU A 196 13.56 8.39 -16.66
CA LEU A 196 12.32 9.04 -16.29
C LEU A 196 12.65 10.17 -15.29
N PRO A 197 12.80 11.43 -15.75
CA PRO A 197 13.08 12.57 -14.89
C PRO A 197 12.22 12.59 -13.62
N VAL A 198 12.86 12.60 -12.46
CA VAL A 198 12.18 12.41 -11.16
C VAL A 198 11.97 13.75 -10.46
N PHE A 199 10.73 13.97 -10.04
CA PHE A 199 10.27 15.11 -9.25
C PHE A 199 9.53 14.59 -8.01
N PRO A 200 9.58 15.29 -6.86
CA PRO A 200 8.73 14.95 -5.72
C PRO A 200 7.25 15.22 -6.06
N ALA A 201 6.35 14.45 -5.46
CA ALA A 201 4.90 14.61 -5.63
C ALA A 201 4.29 15.67 -4.69
N ASP A 202 5.09 16.24 -3.79
CA ASP A 202 4.68 17.39 -2.97
C ASP A 202 4.44 18.65 -3.83
N LEU A 203 3.85 19.68 -3.24
CA LEU A 203 3.50 20.92 -3.92
C LEU A 203 4.69 21.57 -4.66
N GLU A 204 5.84 21.70 -4.00
CA GLU A 204 7.03 22.31 -4.59
C GLU A 204 7.56 21.47 -5.77
N GLY A 205 7.49 20.15 -5.67
CA GLY A 205 7.93 19.21 -6.68
C GLY A 205 7.01 19.22 -7.89
N GLN A 206 5.69 19.34 -7.66
CA GLN A 206 4.72 19.59 -8.72
C GLN A 206 4.96 20.94 -9.42
N MET A 207 5.35 21.99 -8.69
CA MET A 207 5.74 23.27 -9.30
C MET A 207 7.01 23.16 -10.15
N ALA A 208 8.01 22.40 -9.68
CA ALA A 208 9.21 22.12 -10.45
C ALA A 208 8.90 21.31 -11.71
N ALA A 209 8.02 20.31 -11.61
CA ALA A 209 7.54 19.53 -12.75
C ALA A 209 6.75 20.40 -13.74
N ALA A 210 5.93 21.34 -13.25
CA ALA A 210 5.20 22.29 -14.09
C ALA A 210 6.15 23.18 -14.92
N ASN A 211 7.24 23.65 -14.31
CA ASN A 211 8.27 24.40 -15.03
C ASN A 211 8.99 23.53 -16.08
N PHE A 212 9.29 22.27 -15.76
CA PHE A 212 9.87 21.33 -16.71
C PHE A 212 8.92 21.03 -17.89
N ILE A 213 7.61 20.91 -17.63
CA ILE A 213 6.58 20.77 -18.65
C ILE A 213 6.51 22.00 -19.56
N ASP A 214 6.57 23.19 -18.97
CA ASP A 214 6.54 24.46 -19.67
C ASP A 214 7.75 24.65 -20.61
N ASN A 215 8.90 24.10 -20.24
CA ASN A 215 10.12 24.11 -21.07
C ASN A 215 10.14 22.99 -22.13
N GLY A 216 9.07 22.19 -22.26
CA GLY A 216 8.94 21.17 -23.29
C GLY A 216 9.33 19.75 -22.88
N MET A 217 9.71 19.55 -21.61
CA MET A 217 10.22 18.29 -21.04
C MET A 217 11.49 17.79 -21.72
N GLU A 218 12.43 18.70 -22.00
CA GLU A 218 13.72 18.35 -22.58
C GLU A 218 14.71 17.97 -21.46
N PRO A 219 15.36 16.80 -21.51
CA PRO A 219 16.28 16.35 -20.45
C PRO A 219 17.41 17.34 -20.14
N ASP A 220 17.82 18.15 -21.12
CA ASP A 220 18.88 19.15 -21.01
C ASP A 220 18.52 20.33 -20.09
N ASP A 221 17.22 20.52 -19.78
CA ASP A 221 16.76 21.54 -18.82
C ASP A 221 17.10 21.19 -17.37
N LEU A 222 17.47 19.93 -17.11
CA LEU A 222 17.81 19.43 -15.77
C LEU A 222 19.32 19.38 -15.57
N PRO A 223 19.81 19.46 -14.32
CA PRO A 223 21.22 19.24 -14.05
C PRO A 223 21.68 17.87 -14.57
N SER A 224 22.85 17.84 -15.23
CA SER A 224 23.41 16.61 -15.79
C SER A 224 23.71 15.54 -14.73
N ALA A 225 24.05 15.97 -13.51
CA ALA A 225 24.27 15.08 -12.36
C ALA A 225 23.02 15.00 -11.47
N PHE A 226 22.53 13.78 -11.25
CA PHE A 226 21.40 13.51 -10.35
C PHE A 226 21.62 14.04 -8.92
N SER A 227 22.84 13.97 -8.40
CA SER A 227 23.17 14.49 -7.07
C SER A 227 22.89 15.99 -6.94
N THR A 228 23.26 16.79 -7.96
CA THR A 228 23.00 18.22 -8.00
C THR A 228 21.49 18.51 -8.10
N TRP A 229 20.76 17.70 -8.87
CA TRP A 229 19.30 17.81 -8.95
C TRP A 229 18.63 17.51 -7.61
N ARG A 230 19.01 16.40 -6.97
CA ARG A 230 18.53 16.01 -5.63
C ARG A 230 18.84 17.09 -4.59
N GLU A 231 20.05 17.64 -4.58
CA GLU A 231 20.45 18.69 -3.63
C GLU A 231 19.63 19.97 -3.83
N ARG A 232 19.40 20.39 -5.08
CA ARG A 232 18.55 21.54 -5.41
C ARG A 232 17.14 21.37 -4.85
N LEU A 233 16.55 20.18 -5.01
CA LEU A 233 15.22 19.87 -4.48
C LEU A 233 15.23 19.71 -2.94
N ALA A 234 16.30 19.18 -2.36
CA ALA A 234 16.39 18.98 -0.91
C ALA A 234 16.53 20.30 -0.15
N THR A 235 17.17 21.31 -0.74
CA THR A 235 17.50 22.59 -0.05
C THR A 235 16.26 23.32 0.48
N THR A 236 15.12 23.21 -0.19
CA THR A 236 13.88 23.89 0.20
C THR A 236 13.02 23.07 1.16
N ARG A 237 13.33 21.78 1.37
CA ARG A 237 12.47 20.84 2.08
C ARG A 237 12.99 20.53 3.47
N THR A 238 12.08 20.52 4.44
CA THR A 238 12.36 20.17 5.85
C THR A 238 11.99 18.73 6.19
N GLU A 239 11.49 17.96 5.23
CA GLU A 239 10.99 16.61 5.46
C GLU A 239 12.12 15.63 5.83
N PRO A 240 11.95 14.81 6.88
CA PRO A 240 12.95 13.83 7.27
C PRO A 240 12.96 12.60 6.36
N ASP A 241 14.06 11.86 6.41
CA ASP A 241 14.25 10.64 5.61
C ASP A 241 13.26 9.53 6.01
N VAL A 242 12.56 8.99 5.00
CA VAL A 242 11.64 7.85 5.10
C VAL A 242 12.36 6.49 5.19
N ASN A 243 13.66 6.40 4.84
CA ASN A 243 14.47 5.17 4.92
C ASN A 243 14.91 4.89 6.37
N ARG A 244 13.93 4.83 7.27
CA ARG A 244 14.13 4.66 8.71
C ARG A 244 13.42 3.41 9.24
N ARG A 245 13.63 3.13 10.51
CA ARG A 245 12.91 2.07 11.22
C ARG A 245 11.54 2.60 11.63
N TRP A 246 10.50 1.82 11.39
CA TRP A 246 9.12 2.16 11.74
C TRP A 246 8.61 1.22 12.84
N ARG A 247 9.26 1.22 14.01
CA ARG A 247 9.03 0.19 15.04
C ARG A 247 8.28 0.70 16.26
N SER A 248 8.56 1.93 16.68
CA SER A 248 8.05 2.52 17.92
C SER A 248 7.33 3.84 17.68
N ALA A 249 6.52 4.28 18.64
CA ALA A 249 5.89 5.61 18.58
C ALA A 249 6.92 6.73 18.47
N SER A 250 8.09 6.60 19.12
CA SER A 250 9.20 7.56 19.03
C SER A 250 9.75 7.67 17.61
N ASP A 251 9.89 6.57 16.87
CA ASP A 251 10.39 6.61 15.48
C ASP A 251 9.46 7.42 14.56
N HIS A 252 8.14 7.28 14.79
CA HIS A 252 7.10 8.02 14.06
C HIS A 252 7.05 9.48 14.50
N ALA A 253 7.21 9.75 15.80
CA ALA A 253 7.29 11.12 16.33
C ALA A 253 8.50 11.88 15.79
N GLU A 254 9.65 11.23 15.63
CA GLU A 254 10.82 11.84 15.01
C GLU A 254 10.58 12.18 13.53
N TYR A 255 9.80 11.35 12.80
CA TYR A 255 9.44 11.60 11.42
C TYR A 255 8.39 12.71 11.26
N LEU A 256 7.32 12.67 12.07
CA LEU A 256 6.21 13.62 11.98
C LEU A 256 6.46 14.93 12.75
N GLY A 257 7.48 14.96 13.61
CA GLY A 257 7.74 16.01 14.58
C GLY A 257 7.06 15.73 15.92
N TYR A 258 7.84 15.72 17.00
CA TYR A 258 7.32 15.51 18.35
C TYR A 258 6.28 16.58 18.72
N GLY A 259 5.07 16.14 19.09
CA GLY A 259 3.97 17.05 19.45
C GLY A 259 3.40 17.86 18.29
N SER A 260 3.77 17.54 17.04
CA SER A 260 3.17 18.19 15.87
C SER A 260 1.72 17.73 15.67
N ASP A 261 0.96 18.51 14.91
CA ASP A 261 -0.39 18.14 14.50
C ASP A 261 -0.41 16.80 13.75
N LEU A 262 0.57 16.55 12.87
CA LEU A 262 0.66 15.28 12.14
C LEU A 262 0.88 14.08 13.07
N TYR A 263 1.71 14.24 14.10
CA TYR A 263 1.91 13.19 15.09
C TYR A 263 0.66 12.96 15.94
N ARG A 264 0.01 14.05 16.39
CA ARG A 264 -1.28 14.00 17.10
C ARG A 264 -2.34 13.27 16.28
N TRP A 265 -2.43 13.58 14.99
CA TRP A 265 -3.32 12.91 14.04
C TRP A 265 -3.01 11.41 13.95
N PHE A 266 -1.75 11.03 13.76
CA PHE A 266 -1.36 9.63 13.66
C PHE A 266 -1.66 8.84 14.95
N CYS A 267 -1.45 9.43 16.13
CA CYS A 267 -1.86 8.82 17.39
C CYS A 267 -3.37 8.60 17.46
N ALA A 268 -4.18 9.56 17.02
CA ALA A 268 -5.63 9.42 17.00
C ALA A 268 -6.12 8.32 16.04
N LEU A 269 -5.42 8.08 14.92
CA LEU A 269 -5.74 6.96 14.02
C LEU A 269 -5.60 5.59 14.69
N ALA A 270 -4.79 5.46 15.74
CA ALA A 270 -4.65 4.23 16.50
C ALA A 270 -5.96 3.77 17.18
N LEU A 271 -6.94 4.66 17.33
CA LEU A 271 -8.27 4.34 17.83
C LEU A 271 -9.05 3.41 16.91
N TYR A 272 -8.70 3.37 15.62
CA TYR A 272 -9.26 2.46 14.63
C TYR A 272 -8.15 1.54 14.09
N PRO A 273 -8.08 0.25 14.48
CA PRO A 273 -6.91 -0.61 14.24
C PRO A 273 -6.46 -0.75 12.78
N SER A 274 -7.39 -0.60 11.83
CA SER A 274 -7.14 -0.69 10.39
C SER A 274 -7.61 0.62 9.74
N PRO A 275 -6.89 1.73 9.95
CA PRO A 275 -7.32 3.06 9.49
C PRO A 275 -7.55 3.02 7.98
N THR A 276 -8.75 3.40 7.55
CA THR A 276 -9.07 3.60 6.14
C THR A 276 -8.81 5.04 5.75
N TRP A 277 -8.75 5.31 4.45
CA TRP A 277 -8.58 6.67 3.94
C TRP A 277 -9.65 7.63 4.48
N GLU A 278 -10.90 7.19 4.51
CA GLU A 278 -12.03 7.99 4.97
C GLU A 278 -11.96 8.28 6.47
N ILE A 279 -11.64 7.28 7.29
CA ILE A 279 -11.41 7.48 8.73
C ILE A 279 -10.24 8.44 8.97
N THR A 280 -9.16 8.32 8.18
CA THR A 280 -8.02 9.23 8.27
C THR A 280 -8.44 10.68 8.05
N LEU A 281 -9.18 10.96 6.98
CA LEU A 281 -9.68 12.31 6.69
C LEU A 281 -10.65 12.84 7.77
N ALA A 282 -11.58 12.01 8.24
CA ALA A 282 -12.56 12.41 9.24
C ALA A 282 -11.89 12.79 10.58
N VAL A 283 -10.93 11.98 11.03
CA VAL A 283 -10.17 12.26 12.27
C VAL A 283 -9.36 13.54 12.12
N GLY A 284 -8.67 13.75 10.99
CA GLY A 284 -7.87 14.96 10.78
C GLY A 284 -8.73 16.23 10.76
N ALA A 285 -9.91 16.18 10.13
CA ALA A 285 -10.87 17.27 10.16
C ALA A 285 -11.38 17.57 11.59
N ALA A 286 -11.69 16.53 12.37
CA ALA A 286 -12.21 16.69 13.72
C ALA A 286 -11.18 17.28 14.71
N LEU A 287 -9.90 17.01 14.48
CA LEU A 287 -8.79 17.59 15.25
C LEU A 287 -8.41 19.02 14.81
N ASP A 288 -9.17 19.62 13.90
CA ASP A 288 -8.93 20.93 13.27
C ASP A 288 -7.55 21.03 12.57
N ILE A 289 -7.08 19.92 12.01
CA ILE A 289 -5.80 19.87 11.30
C ILE A 289 -6.05 20.17 9.82
N PRO A 290 -5.29 21.12 9.20
CA PRO A 290 -5.47 21.44 7.79
C PRO A 290 -5.21 20.23 6.87
N LEU A 291 -6.28 19.65 6.35
CA LEU A 291 -6.21 18.55 5.38
C LEU A 291 -5.73 19.09 4.04
N ASN A 292 -4.51 18.76 3.65
CA ASN A 292 -3.94 19.16 2.37
C ASN A 292 -3.07 18.03 1.81
N ALA A 293 -2.76 18.12 0.52
CA ALA A 293 -2.02 17.06 -0.18
C ALA A 293 -0.65 16.78 0.42
N ASP A 294 0.09 17.80 0.88
CA ASP A 294 1.45 17.60 1.43
C ASP A 294 1.41 16.91 2.79
N SER A 295 0.53 17.37 3.70
CA SER A 295 0.31 16.71 4.99
C SER A 295 -0.16 15.27 4.84
N LEU A 296 -1.05 15.01 3.89
CA LEU A 296 -1.51 13.66 3.57
C LEU A 296 -0.40 12.83 2.93
N LEU A 297 0.47 13.41 2.12
CA LEU A 297 1.62 12.73 1.51
C LEU A 297 2.61 12.28 2.58
N VAL A 298 2.88 13.13 3.57
CA VAL A 298 3.72 12.78 4.73
C VAL A 298 3.15 11.58 5.48
N LEU A 299 1.85 11.59 5.81
CA LEU A 299 1.21 10.44 6.47
C LEU A 299 1.18 9.19 5.58
N ALA A 300 0.87 9.33 4.30
CA ALA A 300 0.75 8.23 3.35
C ALA A 300 2.08 7.47 3.09
N ARG A 301 3.22 8.04 3.48
CA ARG A 301 4.54 7.38 3.43
C ARG A 301 4.77 6.41 4.59
N ILE A 302 3.95 6.47 5.64
CA ILE A 302 4.09 5.58 6.80
C ILE A 302 3.64 4.16 6.39
N PRO A 303 4.48 3.12 6.58
CA PRO A 303 4.16 1.77 6.12
C PRO A 303 2.82 1.22 6.65
N SER A 304 2.48 1.50 7.91
CA SER A 304 1.21 1.06 8.51
C SER A 304 -0.03 1.63 7.82
N LEU A 305 0.07 2.83 7.21
CA LEU A 305 -1.01 3.44 6.43
C LEU A 305 -1.00 2.98 4.96
N GLN A 306 0.15 2.55 4.44
CA GLN A 306 0.22 1.89 3.13
C GLN A 306 -0.36 0.48 3.16
N GLU A 307 -0.13 -0.26 4.24
CA GLU A 307 -0.65 -1.60 4.46
C GLU A 307 -2.10 -1.59 5.00
N GLY A 308 -2.55 -0.46 5.56
CA GLY A 308 -3.87 -0.31 6.18
C GLY A 308 -3.99 -1.02 7.54
N LYS A 309 -2.88 -1.26 8.24
CA LYS A 309 -2.84 -1.98 9.52
C LYS A 309 -1.77 -1.43 10.46
N ILE A 310 -2.17 -1.11 11.68
CA ILE A 310 -1.25 -0.71 12.75
C ILE A 310 -0.87 -1.94 13.58
N ASN A 311 0.45 -2.14 13.78
CA ASN A 311 0.94 -3.23 14.63
C ASN A 311 0.40 -3.07 16.07
N PRO A 312 -0.10 -4.13 16.74
CA PRO A 312 -0.66 -4.03 18.08
C PRO A 312 0.27 -3.41 19.14
N ARG A 313 1.59 -3.63 19.05
CA ARG A 313 2.56 -3.02 19.95
C ARG A 313 2.64 -1.51 19.72
N LEU A 314 2.82 -1.10 18.47
CA LEU A 314 2.85 0.31 18.07
C LEU A 314 1.55 1.01 18.47
N ARG A 315 0.40 0.37 18.24
CA ARG A 315 -0.91 0.89 18.62
C ARG A 315 -0.99 1.22 20.12
N LYS A 316 -0.48 0.35 21.00
CA LYS A 316 -0.47 0.59 22.45
C LYS A 316 0.41 1.79 22.82
N GLU A 317 1.57 1.93 22.18
CA GLU A 317 2.45 3.10 22.37
C GLU A 317 1.75 4.39 21.91
N LEU A 318 1.15 4.40 20.72
CA LEU A 318 0.41 5.56 20.18
C LEU A 318 -0.79 5.98 21.03
N LEU A 319 -1.56 5.00 21.54
CA LEU A 319 -2.70 5.27 22.42
C LEU A 319 -2.28 5.80 23.80
N ALA A 320 -1.06 5.48 24.26
CA ALA A 320 -0.53 6.04 25.50
C ALA A 320 -0.13 7.52 25.35
N ASP A 321 0.28 7.90 24.14
CA ASP A 321 0.67 9.29 23.82
C ASP A 321 -0.54 10.17 23.42
N LEU A 322 -1.73 9.58 23.23
CA LEU A 322 -2.95 10.30 22.83
C LEU A 322 -3.58 11.04 24.02
N GLN A 323 -3.86 12.33 23.85
CA GLN A 323 -4.54 13.13 24.86
C GLN A 323 -6.04 12.82 24.90
N LEU A 324 -6.64 12.89 26.09
CA LEU A 324 -8.06 12.56 26.28
C LEU A 324 -9.01 13.43 25.44
N TYR A 325 -8.69 14.71 25.27
CA TYR A 325 -9.48 15.62 24.44
C TYR A 325 -9.46 15.21 22.96
N ASP A 326 -8.28 14.89 22.41
CA ASP A 326 -8.16 14.40 21.05
C ASP A 326 -8.79 13.01 20.88
N GLU A 327 -8.70 12.16 21.91
CA GLU A 327 -9.37 10.86 21.95
C GLU A 327 -10.89 11.03 21.78
N GLU A 328 -11.52 11.92 22.54
CA GLU A 328 -12.96 12.18 22.45
C GLU A 328 -13.35 12.67 21.04
N LEU A 329 -12.67 13.69 20.52
CA LEU A 329 -12.93 14.23 19.17
C LEU A 329 -12.80 13.16 18.08
N ALA A 330 -11.70 12.39 18.12
CA ALA A 330 -11.44 11.35 17.13
C ALA A 330 -12.45 10.20 17.22
N ARG A 331 -12.82 9.76 18.44
CA ARG A 331 -13.85 8.73 18.63
C ARG A 331 -15.21 9.18 18.12
N THR A 332 -15.61 10.43 18.38
CA THR A 332 -16.84 11.01 17.85
C THR A 332 -16.81 11.05 16.33
N ALA A 333 -15.70 11.46 15.71
CA ALA A 333 -15.55 11.47 14.26
C ALA A 333 -15.68 10.07 13.66
N ILE A 334 -15.00 9.07 14.22
CA ILE A 334 -15.07 7.68 13.77
C ILE A 334 -16.50 7.15 13.92
N ALA A 335 -17.16 7.40 15.05
CA ALA A 335 -18.54 6.96 15.28
C ALA A 335 -19.50 7.57 14.26
N ASN A 336 -19.38 8.87 13.97
CA ASN A 336 -20.20 9.56 12.99
C ASN A 336 -20.03 8.99 11.57
N GLU A 337 -18.80 8.66 11.15
CA GLU A 337 -18.56 8.05 9.83
C GLU A 337 -19.10 6.61 9.74
N LEU A 338 -18.94 5.83 10.81
CA LEU A 338 -19.52 4.47 10.88
C LEU A 338 -21.05 4.53 10.84
N GLU A 339 -21.67 5.47 11.56
CA GLU A 339 -23.12 5.68 11.56
C GLU A 339 -23.65 6.11 10.20
N ALA A 340 -22.97 7.06 9.55
CA ALA A 340 -23.33 7.49 8.20
C ALA A 340 -23.29 6.34 7.18
N SER A 341 -22.42 5.35 7.41
CA SER A 341 -22.26 4.18 6.54
C SER A 341 -23.26 3.04 6.83
N LEU A 342 -24.06 3.13 7.91
CA LEU A 342 -25.05 2.10 8.27
C LEU A 342 -26.11 1.88 7.20
N ALA A 343 -26.56 2.96 6.56
CA ALA A 343 -27.64 2.91 5.57
C ALA A 343 -27.22 2.17 4.29
N GLU A 344 -25.94 2.25 3.94
CA GLU A 344 -25.38 1.64 2.72
C GLU A 344 -24.86 0.21 2.98
N ALA A 345 -24.63 -0.16 4.24
CA ALA A 345 -24.09 -1.46 4.62
C ALA A 345 -25.15 -2.58 4.53
N ALA A 346 -25.17 -3.30 3.41
CA ALA A 346 -25.99 -4.51 3.25
C ALA A 346 -25.69 -5.56 4.35
N PRO A 347 -26.68 -6.38 4.77
CA PRO A 347 -26.45 -7.42 5.77
C PRO A 347 -25.34 -8.39 5.34
N GLY A 348 -24.30 -8.54 6.15
CA GLY A 348 -23.12 -9.35 5.80
C GLY A 348 -21.92 -9.04 6.68
N PHE A 349 -20.73 -9.35 6.16
CA PHE A 349 -19.47 -9.18 6.89
C PHE A 349 -19.17 -7.72 7.23
N ALA A 350 -19.27 -6.82 6.25
CA ALA A 350 -19.03 -5.39 6.45
C ALA A 350 -19.98 -4.78 7.50
N ASN A 351 -21.26 -5.15 7.50
CA ASN A 351 -22.22 -4.64 8.48
C ASN A 351 -21.87 -5.12 9.90
N ARG A 352 -21.46 -6.38 10.08
CA ARG A 352 -20.96 -6.87 11.37
C ARG A 352 -19.69 -6.12 11.82
N ALA A 353 -18.75 -5.89 10.92
CA ALA A 353 -17.54 -5.12 11.23
C ALA A 353 -17.89 -3.68 11.61
N LEU A 354 -18.82 -3.04 10.89
CA LEU A 354 -19.30 -1.70 11.18
C LEU A 354 -19.95 -1.65 12.58
N GLN A 355 -20.91 -2.53 12.86
CA GLN A 355 -21.63 -2.54 14.14
C GLN A 355 -20.70 -2.76 15.33
N THR A 356 -19.73 -3.66 15.20
CA THR A 356 -18.76 -3.92 16.27
C THR A 356 -17.85 -2.72 16.52
N ASN A 357 -17.29 -2.13 15.46
CA ASN A 357 -16.46 -0.93 15.62
C ASN A 357 -17.27 0.25 16.17
N LEU A 358 -18.52 0.45 15.72
CA LEU A 358 -19.38 1.52 16.20
C LEU A 358 -19.70 1.36 17.70
N ALA A 359 -20.01 0.15 18.13
CA ALA A 359 -20.26 -0.15 19.54
C ALA A 359 -19.02 0.14 20.41
N VAL A 360 -17.81 -0.18 19.93
CA VAL A 360 -16.55 0.16 20.62
C VAL A 360 -16.42 1.67 20.81
N GLN A 361 -16.65 2.46 19.75
CA GLN A 361 -16.51 3.92 19.85
C GLN A 361 -17.57 4.54 20.77
N ARG A 362 -18.85 4.16 20.63
CA ARG A 362 -19.94 4.67 21.48
C ARG A 362 -19.74 4.32 22.95
N PHE A 363 -19.32 3.08 23.23
CA PHE A 363 -19.05 2.66 24.60
C PHE A 363 -17.89 3.45 25.22
N ALA A 364 -16.83 3.73 24.45
CA ALA A 364 -15.72 4.53 24.94
C ALA A 364 -16.10 6.00 25.21
N LEU A 365 -17.05 6.56 24.44
CA LEU A 365 -17.57 7.92 24.65
C LEU A 365 -18.51 8.02 25.85
N THR A 366 -19.40 7.04 26.03
CA THR A 366 -20.41 7.04 27.10
C THR A 366 -20.47 5.67 27.81
N PRO A 367 -19.43 5.29 28.57
CA PRO A 367 -19.33 3.94 29.15
C PRO A 367 -20.39 3.64 30.21
N SER A 368 -20.91 4.67 30.87
CA SER A 368 -21.95 4.56 31.90
C SER A 368 -23.38 4.54 31.32
N SER A 369 -23.55 4.77 30.02
CA SER A 369 -24.88 4.77 29.39
C SER A 369 -25.49 3.36 29.38
N PRO A 370 -26.76 3.19 29.81
CA PRO A 370 -27.42 1.89 29.79
C PRO A 370 -27.56 1.33 28.37
N GLU A 371 -27.76 2.21 27.38
CA GLU A 371 -27.85 1.82 25.96
C GLU A 371 -26.52 1.27 25.43
N SER A 372 -25.40 1.96 25.71
CA SER A 372 -24.07 1.53 25.31
C SER A 372 -23.68 0.21 25.99
N LYS A 373 -23.98 0.06 27.29
CA LYS A 373 -23.76 -1.19 28.03
C LYS A 373 -24.59 -2.35 27.45
N ALA A 374 -25.88 -2.14 27.19
CA ALA A 374 -26.76 -3.15 26.63
C ALA A 374 -26.30 -3.58 25.22
N GLN A 375 -25.88 -2.63 24.38
CA GLN A 375 -25.37 -2.93 23.04
C GLN A 375 -24.08 -3.75 23.09
N VAL A 376 -23.12 -3.38 23.94
CA VAL A 376 -21.87 -4.14 24.10
C VAL A 376 -22.16 -5.54 24.67
N LYS A 377 -23.02 -5.67 25.68
CA LYS A 377 -23.43 -6.97 26.26
C LYS A 377 -24.01 -7.89 25.18
N LEU A 378 -24.95 -7.38 24.37
CA LEU A 378 -25.56 -8.13 23.28
C LEU A 378 -24.53 -8.63 22.26
N LEU A 379 -23.63 -7.76 21.80
CA LEU A 379 -22.61 -8.13 20.81
C LEU A 379 -21.54 -9.07 21.37
N LEU A 380 -21.21 -8.92 22.65
CA LEU A 380 -20.28 -9.79 23.37
C LEU A 380 -20.85 -11.20 23.51
N ASP A 381 -22.11 -11.33 23.89
CA ASP A 381 -22.79 -12.64 24.03
C ASP A 381 -22.97 -13.36 22.69
N GLN A 382 -23.07 -12.60 21.59
CA GLN A 382 -23.08 -13.14 20.23
C GLN A 382 -21.67 -13.54 19.73
N GLY A 383 -20.60 -13.24 20.47
CA GLY A 383 -19.22 -13.51 20.05
C GLY A 383 -18.77 -12.65 18.86
N TRP A 384 -19.25 -11.41 18.77
CA TRP A 384 -18.92 -10.51 17.65
C TRP A 384 -17.60 -9.75 17.83
N PHE A 385 -17.13 -9.61 19.06
CA PHE A 385 -15.87 -8.93 19.34
C PHE A 385 -14.67 -9.85 19.16
N ASN A 386 -13.62 -9.33 18.51
CA ASN A 386 -12.32 -9.98 18.47
C ASN A 386 -11.51 -9.57 19.72
N ARG A 387 -10.30 -10.14 19.87
CA ARG A 387 -9.41 -9.83 20.99
C ARG A 387 -9.09 -8.33 21.14
N LEU A 388 -8.89 -7.61 20.02
CA LEU A 388 -8.55 -6.18 20.07
C LEU A 388 -9.73 -5.35 20.57
N HIS A 389 -10.96 -5.67 20.13
CA HIS A 389 -12.17 -5.02 20.64
C HIS A 389 -12.34 -5.25 22.14
N ILE A 390 -12.08 -6.47 22.63
CA ILE A 390 -12.15 -6.79 24.06
C ILE A 390 -11.10 -6.01 24.86
N GLU A 391 -9.86 -5.92 24.36
CA GLU A 391 -8.81 -5.11 24.99
C GLU A 391 -9.20 -3.63 25.07
N ASP A 392 -9.80 -3.06 24.02
CA ASP A 392 -10.26 -1.67 24.00
C ASP A 392 -11.40 -1.41 24.99
N LEU A 393 -12.46 -2.24 24.93
CA LEU A 393 -13.63 -2.15 25.80
C LEU A 393 -13.25 -2.38 27.28
N GLY A 394 -12.41 -3.39 27.53
CA GLY A 394 -11.88 -3.68 28.86
C GLY A 394 -11.02 -2.53 29.38
N GLY A 395 -10.20 -1.90 28.53
CA GLY A 395 -9.43 -0.72 28.90
C GLY A 395 -10.30 0.46 29.34
N VAL A 396 -11.43 0.69 28.68
CA VAL A 396 -12.43 1.68 29.11
C VAL A 396 -13.06 1.30 30.45
N ALA A 397 -13.48 0.04 30.62
CA ALA A 397 -14.05 -0.44 31.88
C ALA A 397 -13.06 -0.30 33.06
N VAL A 398 -11.77 -0.59 32.84
CA VAL A 398 -10.70 -0.40 33.84
C VAL A 398 -10.60 1.08 34.24
N ARG A 399 -10.61 2.02 33.27
CA ARG A 399 -10.54 3.47 33.54
C ARG A 399 -11.71 3.97 34.39
N GLU A 400 -12.91 3.43 34.17
CA GLU A 400 -14.11 3.79 34.94
C GLU A 400 -14.15 3.14 36.33
N LEU A 401 -13.75 1.86 36.44
CA LEU A 401 -13.74 1.10 37.69
C LEU A 401 -12.60 1.50 38.65
N ALA A 402 -11.48 2.00 38.11
CA ALA A 402 -10.35 2.47 38.90
C ALA A 402 -10.26 4.01 38.85
N PRO A 403 -11.08 4.74 39.62
CA PRO A 403 -10.96 6.19 39.71
C PRO A 403 -9.67 6.53 40.48
N MET A 404 -8.54 6.69 39.80
CA MET A 404 -7.36 7.30 40.42
C MET A 404 -7.67 8.78 40.71
N GLN A 405 -7.53 9.15 41.98
CA GLN A 405 -7.44 10.53 42.47
C GLN A 405 -6.48 11.32 41.57
N ARG A 406 -7.02 12.21 40.73
CA ARG A 406 -6.22 13.06 39.85
C ARG A 406 -5.41 14.03 40.69
N SER A 407 -4.09 13.87 40.69
CA SER A 407 -3.17 14.92 41.10
C SER A 407 -3.43 16.16 40.24
N ARG A 408 -3.71 17.28 40.91
CA ARG A 408 -3.86 18.59 40.28
C ARG A 408 -2.60 18.93 39.46
N PRO A 409 -2.73 19.66 38.35
CA PRO A 409 -1.60 19.98 37.49
C PRO A 409 -0.53 20.71 38.31
N ALA A 410 0.68 20.16 38.30
CA ALA A 410 1.86 20.88 38.75
C ALA A 410 1.98 22.14 37.87
N THR A 411 1.64 23.29 38.43
CA THR A 411 1.99 24.60 37.89
C THR A 411 3.49 24.61 37.60
N LYS A 412 3.85 24.56 36.31
CA LYS A 412 5.22 24.82 35.84
C LYS A 412 5.54 26.29 36.08
N GLY A 413 6.02 26.59 37.29
CA GLY A 413 6.83 27.77 37.54
C GLY A 413 8.28 27.48 37.23
N GLY A 414 8.91 28.32 36.41
CA GLY A 414 10.37 28.51 36.42
C GLY A 414 11.18 27.72 35.40
N PHE A 415 11.16 28.13 34.14
CA PHE A 415 12.33 28.00 33.26
C PHE A 415 13.20 29.24 33.45
N THR A 416 14.37 29.08 34.08
CA THR A 416 15.56 29.91 33.78
C THR A 416 16.85 29.16 34.12
N LYS A 417 17.64 28.91 33.07
CA LYS A 417 19.10 29.03 32.97
C LYS A 417 19.96 28.58 34.18
N GLN A 418 20.78 27.54 33.99
CA GLN A 418 22.22 27.69 33.69
C GLN A 418 22.92 26.34 33.51
N ALA A 419 23.99 26.39 32.75
CA ALA A 419 24.79 25.27 32.29
C ALA A 419 25.88 24.84 33.29
N ARG A 420 26.37 23.61 33.05
CA ARG A 420 27.72 23.05 33.28
C ARG A 420 28.10 22.49 34.66
N GLN A 421 28.51 21.22 34.57
CA GLN A 421 29.68 20.59 35.20
C GLN A 421 29.72 20.53 36.74
N THR A 422 29.51 19.33 37.29
CA THR A 422 30.59 18.59 37.99
C THR A 422 30.15 17.14 38.20
N GLU A 423 31.03 16.23 37.79
CA GLU A 423 31.09 14.85 38.26
C GLU A 423 31.43 14.81 39.76
N GLU A 424 31.18 13.63 40.35
CA GLU A 424 31.68 13.11 41.62
C GLU A 424 30.87 13.35 42.91
N THR A 425 30.41 12.21 43.44
CA THR A 425 30.27 11.86 44.86
C THR A 425 29.05 12.39 45.60
N TYR A 426 28.07 11.51 45.85
CA TYR A 426 27.45 11.33 47.18
C TYR A 426 26.60 10.05 47.17
N GLU A 427 27.25 8.90 47.41
CA GLU A 427 26.60 7.80 48.12
C GLU A 427 26.44 8.20 49.60
N GLN A 428 25.48 7.58 50.29
CA GLN A 428 25.18 7.67 51.73
C GLN A 428 24.21 8.78 52.18
N SER A 429 22.91 8.63 51.87
CA SER A 429 21.83 9.02 52.79
C SER A 429 20.43 8.63 52.29
N TYR A 430 20.15 7.35 52.03
CA TYR A 430 18.75 6.89 51.87
C TYR A 430 18.53 5.47 52.40
N GLU A 431 19.00 5.21 53.62
CA GLU A 431 18.50 4.12 54.46
C GLU A 431 18.23 4.65 55.87
N GLN A 432 17.18 5.47 56.02
CA GLN A 432 16.52 5.72 57.30
C GLN A 432 15.33 6.64 57.07
N ASN A 433 14.19 6.05 56.71
CA ASN A 433 12.85 6.50 57.07
C ASN A 433 11.83 5.45 56.60
N VAL A 434 12.03 4.20 57.02
CA VAL A 434 10.96 3.21 57.13
C VAL A 434 10.60 3.17 58.60
N SER A 435 9.47 3.79 58.97
CA SER A 435 8.57 3.39 60.06
C SER A 435 7.59 4.52 60.35
N GLN A 436 6.36 4.38 59.86
CA GLN A 436 5.09 4.79 60.47
C GLN A 436 4.10 5.28 59.39
N SER A 437 3.22 4.37 58.93
CA SER A 437 1.81 4.68 58.71
C SER A 437 1.04 3.41 58.39
N THR A 438 0.27 2.99 59.40
CA THR A 438 -1.03 2.30 59.37
C THR A 438 -1.48 1.66 58.05
N SER A 439 -1.54 0.34 58.13
CA SER A 439 -2.30 -0.61 57.34
C SER A 439 -3.75 -0.20 57.05
N PHE A 440 -4.05 -0.04 55.76
CA PHE A 440 -5.34 -0.36 55.16
C PHE A 440 -5.04 -1.02 53.81
N GLU A 441 -4.68 -2.31 53.83
CA GLU A 441 -4.56 -3.11 52.62
C GLU A 441 -5.97 -3.48 52.15
N GLN A 442 -6.51 -2.71 51.20
CA GLN A 442 -7.43 -3.31 50.24
C GLN A 442 -6.58 -4.10 49.24
N PRO A 443 -6.92 -5.36 48.93
CA PRO A 443 -6.19 -6.13 47.93
C PRO A 443 -6.37 -5.44 46.56
N PHE A 444 -5.33 -4.75 46.11
CA PHE A 444 -5.25 -4.14 44.80
C PHE A 444 -5.06 -5.27 43.78
N TYR A 445 -6.15 -5.89 43.32
CA TYR A 445 -6.09 -6.73 42.12
C TYR A 445 -5.86 -5.77 40.94
N PRO A 446 -4.75 -5.88 40.18
CA PRO A 446 -4.61 -5.09 38.96
C PRO A 446 -5.73 -5.50 38.01
N LEU A 447 -6.69 -4.60 37.76
CA LEU A 447 -7.73 -4.82 36.76
C LEU A 447 -7.05 -4.89 35.39
N ASN A 448 -7.20 -6.03 34.72
CA ASN A 448 -6.68 -6.21 33.37
C ASN A 448 -7.72 -5.73 32.36
N ALA A 449 -7.26 -5.22 31.22
CA ALA A 449 -8.13 -4.90 30.10
C ALA A 449 -8.56 -6.20 29.38
N ASP A 450 -9.42 -6.99 30.04
CA ASP A 450 -9.86 -8.31 29.61
C ASP A 450 -11.38 -8.48 29.68
N GLU A 451 -11.88 -9.56 29.07
CA GLU A 451 -13.31 -9.86 29.01
C GLU A 451 -13.97 -9.99 30.41
N PRO A 452 -13.37 -10.65 31.41
CA PRO A 452 -13.93 -10.70 32.76
C PRO A 452 -14.16 -9.32 33.39
N THR A 453 -13.20 -8.42 33.25
CA THR A 453 -13.31 -7.04 33.77
C THR A 453 -14.40 -6.27 33.04
N LEU A 454 -14.50 -6.41 31.72
CA LEU A 454 -15.59 -5.83 30.93
C LEU A 454 -16.95 -6.35 31.39
N ARG A 455 -17.13 -7.68 31.52
CA ARG A 455 -18.40 -8.28 31.94
C ARG A 455 -18.84 -7.78 33.32
N ARG A 456 -17.92 -7.70 34.28
CA ARG A 456 -18.20 -7.15 35.61
C ARG A 456 -18.75 -5.72 35.53
N PHE A 457 -18.12 -4.85 34.75
CA PHE A 457 -18.57 -3.46 34.58
C PHE A 457 -19.94 -3.34 33.88
N LEU A 458 -20.25 -4.27 32.97
CA LEU A 458 -21.55 -4.32 32.30
C LEU A 458 -22.67 -4.78 33.25
N GLU A 459 -22.35 -5.56 34.29
CA GLU A 459 -23.30 -6.13 35.26
C GLU A 459 -23.56 -5.20 36.47
N GLU A 460 -22.62 -4.31 36.83
CA GLU A 460 -22.65 -3.50 38.06
C GLU A 460 -23.78 -2.44 38.16
N ASN A 461 -24.62 -2.29 37.13
CA ASN A 461 -25.75 -1.35 37.10
C ASN A 461 -27.14 -2.03 37.13
N GLU A 462 -27.23 -3.36 37.27
CA GLU A 462 -28.51 -4.02 37.54
C GLU A 462 -28.75 -4.04 39.07
N GLU A 463 -29.57 -3.14 39.60
CA GLU A 463 -30.23 -3.37 40.90
C GLU A 463 -31.14 -4.60 40.73
N ILE A 464 -30.61 -5.78 41.04
CA ILE A 464 -31.38 -7.02 41.10
C ILE A 464 -31.82 -7.21 42.56
N PRO A 465 -33.10 -7.02 42.93
CA PRO A 465 -33.59 -7.65 44.15
C PRO A 465 -33.45 -9.17 43.97
N PRO A 466 -32.93 -9.90 44.99
CA PRO A 466 -32.60 -11.30 44.83
C PRO A 466 -33.86 -12.09 44.44
N GLN A 467 -33.93 -12.53 43.18
CA GLN A 467 -34.87 -13.54 42.74
C GLN A 467 -34.14 -14.87 42.69
N GLU A 468 -34.66 -15.83 43.45
CA GLU A 468 -34.28 -17.24 43.38
C GLU A 468 -34.46 -17.74 41.94
N ILE A 469 -33.35 -18.03 41.27
CA ILE A 469 -33.34 -18.71 39.98
C ILE A 469 -33.60 -20.20 40.26
N PRO A 470 -34.63 -20.84 39.66
CA PRO A 470 -34.76 -22.28 39.73
C PRO A 470 -33.56 -22.93 39.03
N GLU A 471 -32.96 -23.94 39.66
CA GLU A 471 -31.81 -24.68 39.16
C GLU A 471 -32.13 -25.34 37.80
N VAL A 472 -31.80 -24.66 36.71
CA VAL A 472 -31.83 -25.25 35.36
C VAL A 472 -30.52 -26.00 35.18
N ALA A 473 -30.61 -27.33 35.14
CA ALA A 473 -29.50 -28.22 34.88
C ALA A 473 -28.78 -27.83 33.56
N LYS A 474 -27.56 -27.31 33.68
CA LYS A 474 -26.66 -27.09 32.54
C LYS A 474 -26.40 -28.44 31.87
N PRO A 475 -26.59 -28.57 30.54
CA PRO A 475 -26.13 -29.77 29.85
C PRO A 475 -24.61 -29.91 30.02
N PRO A 476 -24.09 -31.12 30.30
CA PRO A 476 -22.67 -31.32 30.50
C PRO A 476 -21.92 -30.88 29.25
N LYS A 477 -20.95 -29.97 29.42
CA LYS A 477 -20.00 -29.62 28.35
C LYS A 477 -19.37 -30.93 27.85
N PRO A 478 -19.45 -31.27 26.56
CA PRO A 478 -18.76 -32.45 26.07
C PRO A 478 -17.26 -32.27 26.33
N PRO A 479 -16.56 -33.29 26.84
CA PRO A 479 -15.11 -33.18 27.04
C PRO A 479 -14.45 -32.85 25.69
N PHE A 480 -13.55 -31.87 25.70
CA PHE A 480 -12.77 -31.40 24.54
C PHE A 480 -11.98 -32.52 23.83
N ILE A 481 -11.87 -33.68 24.47
CA ILE A 481 -11.19 -34.88 23.97
C ILE A 481 -12.18 -36.04 24.12
N ASN A 482 -12.89 -36.37 23.04
CA ASN A 482 -13.79 -37.52 22.98
C ASN A 482 -13.17 -38.64 22.12
N ALA A 483 -13.81 -39.81 22.08
CA ALA A 483 -13.32 -40.94 21.27
C ALA A 483 -13.20 -40.61 19.76
N ALA A 484 -13.97 -39.63 19.26
CA ALA A 484 -13.86 -39.18 17.88
C ALA A 484 -12.57 -38.38 17.62
N PHE A 485 -12.12 -37.56 18.58
CA PHE A 485 -10.83 -36.86 18.52
C PHE A 485 -9.67 -37.86 18.44
N TRP A 486 -9.65 -38.91 19.27
CA TRP A 486 -8.59 -39.93 19.21
C TRP A 486 -8.61 -40.75 17.91
N ARG A 487 -9.79 -41.01 17.33
CA ARG A 487 -9.91 -41.64 16.01
C ARG A 487 -9.37 -40.75 14.90
N LEU A 488 -9.67 -39.45 14.93
CA LEU A 488 -9.15 -38.46 13.98
C LEU A 488 -7.63 -38.30 14.11
N LEU A 489 -7.11 -38.25 15.34
CA LEU A 489 -5.67 -38.16 15.60
C LEU A 489 -4.95 -39.43 15.12
N ALA A 490 -5.51 -40.62 15.35
CA ALA A 490 -4.96 -41.87 14.84
C ALA A 490 -4.95 -41.92 13.30
N LEU A 491 -6.02 -41.45 12.64
CA LEU A 491 -6.06 -41.35 11.18
C LEU A 491 -5.04 -40.34 10.65
N PHE A 492 -4.85 -39.20 11.32
CA PHE A 492 -3.87 -38.21 10.94
C PHE A 492 -2.43 -38.74 11.09
N VAL A 493 -2.12 -39.43 12.19
CA VAL A 493 -0.82 -40.08 12.39
C VAL A 493 -0.58 -41.18 11.35
N ALA A 494 -1.59 -41.99 11.03
CA ALA A 494 -1.49 -43.00 9.98
C ALA A 494 -1.27 -42.39 8.59
N PHE A 495 -1.93 -41.27 8.29
CA PHE A 495 -1.73 -40.54 7.03
C PHE A 495 -0.31 -39.95 6.94
N VAL A 496 0.19 -39.33 8.00
CA VAL A 496 1.57 -38.80 8.05
C VAL A 496 2.59 -39.93 7.94
N ALA A 497 2.36 -41.08 8.58
CA ALA A 497 3.23 -42.25 8.46
C ALA A 497 3.23 -42.80 7.01
N LEU A 498 2.08 -42.84 6.35
CA LEU A 498 1.95 -43.29 4.97
C LEU A 498 2.64 -42.32 3.99
N VAL A 499 2.45 -41.01 4.16
CA VAL A 499 3.12 -39.98 3.34
C VAL A 499 4.63 -40.00 3.58
N SER A 500 5.09 -40.09 4.83
CA SER A 500 6.52 -40.21 5.14
C SER A 500 7.13 -41.51 4.61
N SER A 501 6.40 -42.63 4.65
CA SER A 501 6.84 -43.89 4.04
C SER A 501 6.96 -43.80 2.51
N LEU A 502 6.07 -43.03 1.86
CA LEU A 502 6.12 -42.76 0.41
C LEU A 502 7.24 -41.79 0.04
N LEU A 503 7.63 -40.88 0.93
CA LEU A 503 8.74 -39.94 0.72
C LEU A 503 10.12 -40.56 1.02
N LEU A 504 10.18 -41.60 1.86
CA LEU A 504 11.41 -42.31 2.25
C LEU A 504 11.68 -43.57 1.42
N THR A 505 10.77 -43.97 0.51
CA THR A 505 10.99 -45.08 -0.41
C THR A 505 11.67 -44.60 -1.68
N ASP A 506 12.73 -45.30 -2.10
CA ASP A 506 13.45 -45.01 -3.34
C ASP A 506 12.48 -45.02 -4.53
N ASN A 507 12.60 -44.02 -5.42
CA ASN A 507 11.71 -43.79 -6.57
C ASN A 507 11.50 -45.04 -7.43
N ASP A 508 12.52 -45.91 -7.50
CA ASP A 508 12.50 -47.15 -8.29
C ASP A 508 11.60 -48.24 -7.70
N GLN A 509 11.49 -48.32 -6.36
CA GLN A 509 10.56 -49.25 -5.72
C GLN A 509 9.11 -48.81 -5.91
N LEU A 510 8.87 -47.50 -5.85
CA LEU A 510 7.56 -46.90 -6.07
C LEU A 510 7.09 -47.12 -7.52
N TYR A 511 8.01 -46.98 -8.49
CA TYR A 511 7.77 -47.28 -9.90
C TYR A 511 7.42 -48.77 -10.13
N ARG A 512 8.17 -49.69 -9.51
CA ARG A 512 7.88 -51.15 -9.56
C ARG A 512 6.52 -51.49 -8.96
N TRP A 513 6.14 -50.84 -7.87
CA TRP A 513 4.87 -51.10 -7.20
C TRP A 513 3.66 -50.63 -8.03
N VAL A 514 3.79 -49.48 -8.70
CA VAL A 514 2.73 -48.88 -9.52
C VAL A 514 2.59 -49.56 -10.89
N PHE A 515 3.71 -49.96 -11.52
CA PHE A 515 3.69 -50.47 -12.91
C PHE A 515 4.12 -51.93 -13.07
N GLY A 516 4.50 -52.61 -11.99
CA GLY A 516 4.88 -54.03 -11.98
C GLY A 516 6.14 -54.37 -12.78
N LYS A 517 6.98 -53.38 -13.09
CA LYS A 517 8.19 -53.52 -13.92
C LYS A 517 9.33 -52.65 -13.40
N ASP A 518 10.56 -53.05 -13.70
CA ASP A 518 11.74 -52.26 -13.36
C ASP A 518 11.82 -50.99 -14.23
N PRO A 519 12.24 -49.84 -13.65
CA PRO A 519 12.50 -48.64 -14.43
C PRO A 519 13.71 -48.91 -15.36
N GLY A 520 13.48 -48.84 -16.66
CA GLY A 520 14.51 -49.05 -17.68
C GLY A 520 14.28 -48.10 -18.86
N GLN A 521 15.38 -47.70 -19.52
CA GLN A 521 15.32 -46.82 -20.70
C GLN A 521 14.50 -47.47 -21.81
N GLN A 522 13.29 -46.96 -22.05
CA GLN A 522 12.50 -47.32 -23.22
C GLN A 522 12.88 -46.43 -24.39
N GLN A 523 13.04 -47.05 -25.56
CA GLN A 523 13.27 -46.34 -26.82
C GLN A 523 12.01 -45.54 -27.17
N PHE A 524 12.15 -44.22 -27.34
CA PHE A 524 11.02 -43.30 -27.51
C PHE A 524 10.21 -43.61 -28.77
N ASP A 525 8.93 -43.96 -28.59
CA ASP A 525 7.94 -44.06 -29.67
C ASP A 525 7.07 -42.79 -29.67
N PRO A 526 7.18 -41.92 -30.70
CA PRO A 526 6.45 -40.65 -30.76
C PRO A 526 4.93 -40.79 -30.84
N LYS A 527 4.39 -42.01 -31.00
CA LYS A 527 2.94 -42.27 -30.97
C LYS A 527 2.43 -42.77 -29.61
N ALA A 528 3.31 -43.06 -28.65
CA ALA A 528 2.91 -43.51 -27.33
C ALA A 528 2.62 -42.33 -26.39
N LYS A 529 1.51 -42.40 -25.64
CA LYS A 529 1.11 -41.36 -24.69
C LYS A 529 1.91 -41.52 -23.39
N LEU A 530 2.61 -40.46 -22.94
CA LEU A 530 3.35 -40.44 -21.68
C LEU A 530 2.41 -40.75 -20.51
N ARG A 531 2.87 -41.57 -19.56
CA ARG A 531 2.05 -41.99 -18.42
C ARG A 531 2.10 -40.93 -17.33
N SER A 532 0.93 -40.57 -16.83
CA SER A 532 0.78 -39.64 -15.71
C SER A 532 -0.25 -40.16 -14.71
N ASN A 533 0.14 -40.26 -13.45
CA ASN A 533 -0.75 -40.47 -12.31
C ASN A 533 -0.34 -39.52 -11.16
N ILE A 534 -1.13 -39.47 -10.09
CA ILE A 534 -0.94 -38.58 -8.94
C ILE A 534 0.45 -38.78 -8.27
N PHE A 535 1.04 -39.97 -8.38
CA PHE A 535 2.33 -40.31 -7.75
C PHE A 535 3.54 -40.34 -8.69
N VAL A 536 3.34 -40.51 -10.00
CA VAL A 536 4.45 -40.65 -10.97
C VAL A 536 4.07 -39.93 -12.27
N LYS A 537 4.95 -39.05 -12.75
CA LYS A 537 4.82 -38.37 -14.02
C LYS A 537 6.05 -38.65 -14.87
N GLU A 538 5.85 -39.33 -16.00
CA GLU A 538 6.91 -39.48 -16.99
C GLU A 538 7.14 -38.14 -17.68
N ILE A 539 8.39 -37.66 -17.65
CA ILE A 539 8.84 -36.47 -18.37
C ILE A 539 9.88 -36.91 -19.41
N ILE A 540 9.83 -36.31 -20.60
CA ILE A 540 10.85 -36.56 -21.62
C ILE A 540 12.03 -35.67 -21.29
N ALA A 541 13.13 -36.26 -20.81
CA ALA A 541 14.42 -35.59 -20.74
C ALA A 541 15.08 -35.70 -22.11
N VAL A 542 14.81 -34.75 -23.00
CA VAL A 542 15.60 -34.61 -24.23
C VAL A 542 16.85 -33.82 -23.87
N ASP A 543 18.00 -34.46 -23.94
CA ASP A 543 19.28 -33.77 -23.74
C ASP A 543 19.47 -32.72 -24.85
N SER A 544 19.94 -31.53 -24.48
CA SER A 544 20.15 -30.38 -25.36
C SER A 544 20.97 -30.76 -26.60
N ALA A 545 21.90 -31.71 -26.44
CA ALA A 545 22.73 -32.25 -27.50
C ALA A 545 21.90 -32.98 -28.59
N VAL A 546 20.80 -33.65 -28.22
CA VAL A 546 19.93 -34.36 -29.17
C VAL A 546 19.07 -33.38 -29.96
N ILE A 547 18.60 -32.29 -29.33
CA ILE A 547 17.86 -31.21 -30.01
C ILE A 547 18.76 -30.55 -31.05
N LEU A 548 19.97 -30.14 -30.66
CA LEU A 548 20.95 -29.51 -31.54
C LEU A 548 21.37 -30.43 -32.69
N ASN A 549 21.51 -31.74 -32.45
CA ASN A 549 21.88 -32.69 -33.50
C ASN A 549 20.72 -32.91 -34.50
N ASN A 550 19.47 -32.96 -34.01
CA ASN A 550 18.30 -33.06 -34.88
C ASN A 550 18.08 -31.78 -35.70
N GLU A 551 18.29 -30.60 -35.11
CA GLU A 551 18.29 -29.32 -35.83
C GLU A 551 19.41 -29.25 -36.87
N ALA A 552 20.61 -29.71 -36.54
CA ALA A 552 21.73 -29.76 -37.48
C ALA A 552 21.45 -30.69 -38.67
N VAL A 553 20.83 -31.86 -38.43
CA VAL A 553 20.43 -32.79 -39.50
C VAL A 553 19.31 -32.22 -40.36
N GLN A 554 18.35 -31.49 -39.78
CA GLN A 554 17.30 -30.77 -40.50
C GLN A 554 17.91 -29.68 -41.41
N LEU A 555 18.76 -28.81 -40.85
CA LEU A 555 19.51 -27.79 -41.60
C LEU A 555 20.33 -28.40 -42.74
N TYR A 556 20.98 -29.54 -42.48
CA TYR A 556 21.72 -30.24 -43.52
C TYR A 556 20.81 -30.74 -44.65
N LYS A 557 19.64 -31.32 -44.34
CA LYS A 557 18.69 -31.81 -45.36
C LYS A 557 18.01 -30.69 -46.15
N GLU A 558 17.66 -29.59 -45.49
CA GLU A 558 16.86 -28.52 -46.09
C GLU A 558 17.71 -27.49 -46.83
N GLN A 559 18.93 -27.22 -46.36
CA GLN A 559 19.78 -26.16 -46.92
C GLN A 559 21.03 -26.73 -47.59
N ALA A 560 21.84 -27.50 -46.86
CA ALA A 560 23.16 -27.91 -47.35
C ALA A 560 23.09 -29.00 -48.44
N PHE A 561 22.19 -29.97 -48.30
CA PHE A 561 22.07 -31.11 -49.21
C PHE A 561 21.54 -30.72 -50.60
N PRO A 562 20.51 -29.85 -50.74
CA PRO A 562 20.07 -29.35 -52.04
C PRO A 562 21.12 -28.48 -52.72
N GLU A 563 21.88 -27.68 -51.96
CA GLU A 563 22.95 -26.83 -52.48
C GLU A 563 24.15 -27.67 -52.98
N MET A 564 24.49 -28.73 -52.25
CA MET A 564 25.50 -29.71 -52.67
C MET A 564 25.07 -30.46 -53.95
N LEU A 565 23.80 -30.88 -54.06
CA LEU A 565 23.25 -31.48 -55.27
C LEU A 565 23.29 -30.52 -56.47
N LYS A 566 23.00 -29.23 -56.23
CA LYS A 566 23.06 -28.19 -57.26
C LYS A 566 24.48 -27.94 -57.77
N ASN A 567 25.48 -28.02 -56.89
CA ASN A 567 26.89 -27.91 -57.24
C ASN A 567 27.42 -29.16 -57.99
N ILE A 568 26.94 -30.35 -57.64
CA ILE A 568 27.28 -31.59 -58.34
C ILE A 568 26.64 -31.63 -59.75
N GLN A 569 25.41 -31.12 -59.90
CA GLN A 569 24.72 -31.04 -61.20
C GLN A 569 25.18 -29.85 -62.06
N GLY A 570 25.68 -28.77 -61.45
CA GLY A 570 26.21 -27.60 -62.15
C GLY A 570 27.62 -27.79 -62.76
N GLY A 571 28.38 -28.78 -62.31
CA GLY A 571 29.74 -29.07 -62.81
C GLY A 571 29.81 -29.87 -64.12
N ALA A 572 28.69 -30.34 -64.67
CA ALA A 572 28.68 -31.26 -65.82
C ALA A 572 28.42 -30.59 -67.19
N ASN A 573 28.23 -29.27 -67.27
CA ASN A 573 27.77 -28.59 -68.50
C ASN A 573 28.69 -27.48 -69.05
N THR A 574 30.00 -27.53 -68.81
CA THR A 574 30.95 -26.64 -69.50
C THR A 574 32.20 -27.38 -69.94
N HIS A 575 32.09 -28.19 -71.00
CA HIS A 575 33.15 -28.40 -71.99
C HIS A 575 32.54 -28.97 -73.28
N ASN A 576 32.22 -28.06 -74.20
CA ASN A 576 32.17 -28.33 -75.65
C ASN A 576 32.58 -27.02 -76.35
N CYS A 577 33.89 -26.81 -76.40
CA CYS A 577 34.67 -26.21 -77.48
C CYS A 577 36.15 -26.40 -77.15
#